data_AF-A0A0B1P9H0-F1
#
_entry.id   AF-A0A0B1P9H0-F1
#
_cell.length_a   1.000
_cell.length_b   1.000
_cell.length_c   1.000
_cell.angle_alpha   90.00
_cell.angle_beta   90.00
_cell.angle_gamma   90.00
#
_symmetry.space_group_name_H-M   'P 1'
#
loop_
_entity.id
_entity.type
_entity.pdbx_description
1 polymer ?
#
loop_
_entity_poly.entity_id
_entity_poly.type
_entity_poly.pdbx_seq_one_letter_code
_entity_poly.pdbx_strand_id
1 'polypeptide(L)'
;MSKVCESTSDTDQGCVSDGEMISLEEEISLNPFELIGIWTQSSLSTVAAFFSPFYDTTHEMNKRKSPNTKYWKSSIEFAKGSYRSSTIRIDDVIIPYSPENEYGEKHLYLCLPATLATLFKKAGSTYNINVQETKLRGKPGEWWKTTYDIGNVFQVIDKNLKSTPVSLIDIMNYTKKGVRANLRLEFFSRAVVEGPRNFDNNAEISIIVRILAGFITSIGVDIERPVPCGSIRGKPLPKDTASDDIIKILSQFKPRSQKENLNGTGIPCMSGSDSDDYSQFPPNP
;
A
#
# COMPACT_ATOMS: atom_id res chain seq x y z
N MET A 1 18.61 91.42 -0.93
CA MET A 1 19.99 90.93 -0.77
C MET A 1 20.00 89.97 0.41
N SER A 2 20.00 88.66 0.18
CA SER A 2 20.24 87.67 1.22
C SER A 2 21.10 86.54 0.66
N LYS A 3 22.33 86.54 1.15
CA LYS A 3 23.38 85.52 1.16
C LYS A 3 23.52 85.27 2.68
N VAL A 4 23.64 84.09 3.27
CA VAL A 4 24.50 82.93 3.07
C VAL A 4 23.96 81.86 4.04
N CYS A 5 23.99 80.59 3.67
CA CYS A 5 24.19 79.50 4.64
C CYS A 5 24.83 78.31 3.91
N GLU A 6 26.11 78.15 4.14
CA GLU A 6 26.92 76.93 4.07
C GLU A 6 27.75 76.99 5.37
N SER A 7 28.15 75.93 6.08
CA SER A 7 28.22 74.48 5.83
C SER A 7 28.81 73.86 7.11
N THR A 8 28.53 72.59 7.40
CA THR A 8 29.43 71.61 8.06
C THR A 8 28.73 70.25 7.96
N SER A 9 29.10 69.32 7.07
CA SER A 9 30.27 68.42 7.02
C SER A 9 30.11 67.12 7.83
N ASP A 10 29.95 66.03 7.07
CA ASP A 10 30.52 64.67 7.21
C ASP A 10 30.33 63.87 8.51
N THR A 11 29.80 62.64 8.37
CA THR A 11 30.64 61.43 8.47
C THR A 11 29.91 60.22 7.85
N ASP A 12 30.54 59.64 6.84
CA ASP A 12 30.26 58.29 6.32
C ASP A 12 30.43 57.23 7.42
N GLN A 13 29.46 56.32 7.54
CA GLN A 13 29.76 54.98 8.05
C GLN A 13 28.91 53.95 7.34
N GLY A 14 29.55 53.29 6.38
CA GLY A 14 29.01 52.17 5.63
C GLY A 14 28.61 51.03 6.55
N CYS A 15 27.40 50.53 6.33
CA CYS A 15 27.01 49.19 6.68
C CYS A 15 26.28 48.64 5.46
N VAL A 16 27.06 48.15 4.49
CA VAL A 16 26.54 47.28 3.44
C VAL A 16 26.28 45.95 4.15
N SER A 17 25.10 45.84 4.76
CA SER A 17 24.54 44.54 5.03
C SER A 17 24.23 43.96 3.66
N ASP A 18 25.06 43.02 3.22
CA ASP A 18 24.76 42.10 2.13
C ASP A 18 23.44 41.40 2.48
N GLY A 19 22.34 42.08 2.18
CA GLY A 19 21.04 41.44 2.07
C GLY A 19 21.21 40.48 0.91
N GLU A 20 21.37 39.19 1.24
CA GLU A 20 21.16 38.12 0.28
C GLU A 20 19.93 38.50 -0.53
N MET A 21 20.18 38.84 -1.79
CA MET A 21 19.14 39.09 -2.76
C MET A 21 18.59 37.70 -3.09
N ILE A 22 17.76 37.19 -2.17
CA ILE A 22 16.99 35.97 -2.36
C ILE A 22 16.21 36.21 -3.64
N SER A 23 16.57 35.49 -4.70
CA SER A 23 15.96 35.69 -6.01
C SER A 23 14.45 35.51 -5.85
N LEU A 24 13.67 36.47 -6.37
CA LEU A 24 12.20 36.36 -6.48
C LEU A 24 11.73 35.06 -7.18
N GLU A 25 12.66 34.34 -7.83
CA GLU A 25 12.44 33.00 -8.40
C GLU A 25 12.28 31.90 -7.33
N GLU A 26 12.81 32.08 -6.12
CA GLU A 26 12.55 31.18 -4.99
C GLU A 26 11.16 31.40 -4.37
N GLU A 27 10.54 32.57 -4.58
CA GLU A 27 9.34 33.05 -3.87
C GLU A 27 8.00 32.61 -4.49
N ILE A 28 7.98 31.93 -5.65
CA ILE A 28 6.79 31.21 -6.16
C ILE A 28 7.16 29.82 -6.67
N SER A 29 8.08 29.19 -5.96
CA SER A 29 8.35 27.79 -6.18
C SER A 29 7.15 27.02 -5.59
N LEU A 30 6.25 26.52 -6.44
CA LEU A 30 5.06 25.78 -6.02
C LEU A 30 5.42 24.36 -5.55
N ASN A 31 4.79 23.89 -4.47
CA ASN A 31 5.07 22.58 -3.88
C ASN A 31 4.84 21.45 -4.91
N PRO A 32 5.88 20.72 -5.35
CA PRO A 32 5.76 19.70 -6.39
C PRO A 32 4.87 18.53 -5.95
N PHE A 33 4.73 18.27 -4.65
CA PHE A 33 3.90 17.19 -4.13
C PHE A 33 2.40 17.50 -4.18
N GLU A 34 2.02 18.76 -4.38
CA GLU A 34 0.63 19.18 -4.57
C GLU A 34 0.28 19.34 -6.06
N LEU A 35 1.26 19.68 -6.89
CA LEU A 35 1.06 19.93 -8.33
C LEU A 35 1.23 18.68 -9.21
N ILE A 36 2.28 17.90 -8.97
CA ILE A 36 2.59 16.74 -9.80
C ILE A 36 1.68 15.59 -9.34
N GLY A 37 0.75 15.18 -10.21
CA GLY A 37 -0.11 14.03 -9.95
C GLY A 37 0.38 12.73 -10.59
N ILE A 38 1.16 12.81 -11.67
CA ILE A 38 1.65 11.61 -12.38
C ILE A 38 3.13 11.37 -12.04
N TRP A 39 3.37 10.34 -11.25
CA TRP A 39 4.70 9.99 -10.74
C TRP A 39 5.33 8.84 -11.51
N THR A 40 6.03 9.18 -12.58
CA THR A 40 6.81 8.23 -13.38
C THR A 40 8.14 7.91 -12.71
N GLN A 41 8.84 6.90 -13.23
CA GLN A 41 10.19 6.57 -12.77
C GLN A 41 11.14 7.78 -12.87
N SER A 42 11.00 8.59 -13.92
CA SER A 42 11.81 9.79 -14.12
C SER A 42 11.48 10.86 -13.08
N SER A 43 10.19 11.17 -12.86
CA SER A 43 9.83 12.24 -11.91
C SER A 43 10.13 11.87 -10.45
N LEU A 44 10.05 10.59 -10.09
CA LEU A 44 10.42 10.09 -8.76
C LEU A 44 11.93 9.89 -8.57
N SER A 45 12.73 9.87 -9.62
CA SER A 45 14.20 9.67 -9.50
C SER A 45 14.89 10.75 -8.67
N THR A 46 14.30 11.96 -8.63
CA THR A 46 14.76 13.12 -7.87
C THR A 46 14.07 13.28 -6.52
N VAL A 47 13.17 12.35 -6.17
CA VAL A 47 12.44 12.34 -4.91
C VAL A 47 13.10 11.37 -3.95
N ALA A 48 13.36 11.82 -2.73
CA ALA A 48 13.75 10.98 -1.61
C ALA A 48 12.53 10.71 -0.71
N ALA A 49 12.46 9.53 -0.11
CA ALA A 49 11.48 9.20 0.92
C ALA A 49 12.21 8.83 2.21
N PHE A 50 11.69 9.31 3.34
CA PHE A 50 12.28 9.13 4.66
C PHE A 50 11.26 8.53 5.61
N PHE A 51 11.70 7.59 6.44
CA PHE A 51 10.90 7.11 7.56
C PHE A 51 11.25 7.93 8.79
N SER A 52 10.26 8.54 9.41
CA SER A 52 10.40 9.14 10.72
C SER A 52 10.76 8.07 11.76
N PRO A 53 11.22 8.45 12.97
CA PRO A 53 11.41 7.50 14.06
C PRO A 53 10.14 6.68 14.31
N PHE A 54 10.32 5.37 14.52
CA PHE A 54 9.21 4.48 14.86
C PHE A 54 8.78 4.69 16.30
N TYR A 55 7.47 4.73 16.52
CA TYR A 55 6.87 4.82 17.84
C TYR A 55 5.85 3.70 18.07
N ASP A 56 5.69 3.31 19.32
CA ASP A 56 4.79 2.23 19.75
C ASP A 56 3.32 2.71 19.74
N THR A 57 2.46 2.04 18.96
CA THR A 57 1.02 2.29 18.85
C THR A 57 0.19 1.14 19.38
N THR A 58 0.75 0.26 20.21
CA THR A 58 0.11 -0.97 20.69
C THR A 58 -1.15 -0.70 21.52
N HIS A 59 -1.18 0.44 22.22
CA HIS A 59 -2.31 0.86 23.06
C HIS A 59 -3.45 1.50 22.24
N GLU A 60 -3.19 1.96 21.03
CA GLU A 60 -4.19 2.56 20.14
C GLU A 60 -5.00 1.50 19.38
N MET A 61 -4.55 0.25 19.39
CA MET A 61 -5.18 -0.84 18.64
C MET A 61 -6.30 -1.50 19.45
N ASN A 62 -7.55 -1.26 19.02
CA ASN A 62 -8.76 -1.85 19.61
C ASN A 62 -8.82 -3.39 19.50
N LYS A 63 -8.08 -3.98 18.54
CA LYS A 63 -7.97 -5.44 18.37
C LYS A 63 -6.50 -5.82 18.21
N ARG A 64 -6.01 -6.65 19.14
CA ARG A 64 -4.65 -7.22 19.08
C ARG A 64 -4.71 -8.63 18.53
N LYS A 65 -3.74 -9.00 17.70
CA LYS A 65 -3.60 -10.38 17.19
C LYS A 65 -3.34 -11.37 18.32
N SER A 66 -2.52 -10.96 19.29
CA SER A 66 -2.28 -11.68 20.54
C SER A 66 -1.92 -10.68 21.66
N PRO A 67 -1.99 -11.07 22.94
CA PRO A 67 -1.60 -10.22 24.07
C PRO A 67 -0.16 -9.71 23.99
N ASN A 68 0.73 -10.47 23.34
CA ASN A 68 2.15 -10.17 23.19
C ASN A 68 2.50 -9.57 21.82
N THR A 69 1.51 -9.07 21.07
CA THR A 69 1.77 -8.36 19.81
C THR A 69 1.99 -6.88 20.08
N LYS A 70 3.12 -6.34 19.63
CA LYS A 70 3.38 -4.91 19.61
C LYS A 70 3.25 -4.34 18.21
N TYR A 71 2.71 -3.14 18.12
CA TYR A 71 2.49 -2.42 16.87
C TYR A 71 3.34 -1.16 16.88
N TRP A 72 4.09 -0.95 15.81
CA TRP A 72 4.95 0.20 15.64
C TRP A 72 4.55 0.93 14.36
N LYS A 73 4.57 2.25 14.41
CA LYS A 73 4.22 3.11 13.29
C LYS A 73 5.29 4.17 13.06
N SER A 74 5.50 4.54 11.82
CA SER A 74 6.32 5.70 11.44
C SER A 74 5.68 6.42 10.25
N SER A 75 5.76 7.75 10.23
CA SER A 75 5.32 8.54 9.07
C SER A 75 6.37 8.49 7.96
N ILE A 76 5.90 8.63 6.72
CA ILE A 76 6.78 8.72 5.56
C ILE A 76 6.72 10.14 5.00
N GLU A 77 7.89 10.77 4.89
CA GLU A 77 8.04 12.10 4.30
C GLU A 77 8.75 12.01 2.96
N PHE A 78 8.35 12.87 2.03
CA PHE A 78 8.97 13.03 0.73
C PHE A 78 9.80 14.31 0.71
N ALA A 79 10.97 14.28 0.06
CA ALA A 79 11.71 15.49 -0.25
C ALA A 79 12.13 15.56 -1.72
N LYS A 80 12.11 16.76 -2.27
CA LYS A 80 12.57 17.08 -3.63
C LYS A 80 13.12 18.49 -3.64
N GLY A 81 14.44 18.64 -3.85
CA GLY A 81 15.10 19.93 -3.68
C GLY A 81 14.93 20.44 -2.24
N SER A 82 14.47 21.68 -2.08
CA SER A 82 14.18 22.31 -0.78
C SER A 82 12.83 21.88 -0.18
N TYR A 83 11.95 21.23 -0.93
CA TYR A 83 10.62 20.86 -0.43
C TYR A 83 10.63 19.60 0.40
N ARG A 84 9.81 19.61 1.45
CA ARG A 84 9.41 18.43 2.21
C ARG A 84 7.89 18.37 2.34
N SER A 85 7.33 17.16 2.29
CA SER A 85 5.90 16.95 2.46
C SER A 85 5.63 15.56 3.01
N SER A 86 4.71 15.43 3.96
CA SER A 86 4.14 14.14 4.38
C SER A 86 3.05 13.63 3.43
N THR A 87 2.66 14.46 2.46
CA THR A 87 1.56 14.17 1.54
C THR A 87 2.02 14.21 0.10
N ILE A 88 1.37 13.44 -0.76
CA ILE A 88 1.64 13.40 -2.19
C ILE A 88 0.33 13.28 -2.97
N ARG A 89 0.20 14.05 -4.04
CA ARG A 89 -0.90 13.94 -4.99
C ARG A 89 -0.63 12.82 -5.99
N ILE A 90 -1.56 11.90 -6.16
CA ILE A 90 -1.52 10.87 -7.20
C ILE A 90 -2.78 11.02 -8.08
N ASP A 91 -2.59 11.25 -9.37
CA ASP A 91 -3.67 11.36 -10.35
C ASP A 91 -4.03 9.99 -10.95
N ASP A 92 -5.26 9.91 -11.48
CA ASP A 92 -5.81 8.72 -12.17
C ASP A 92 -5.72 7.42 -11.36
N VAL A 93 -5.92 7.52 -10.03
CA VAL A 93 -5.99 6.34 -9.16
C VAL A 93 -7.26 5.56 -9.48
N ILE A 94 -7.06 4.28 -9.74
CA ILE A 94 -8.12 3.32 -10.05
C ILE A 94 -8.66 2.73 -8.74
N ILE A 95 -9.98 2.80 -8.56
CA ILE A 95 -10.69 2.22 -7.41
C ILE A 95 -11.80 1.31 -7.94
N PRO A 96 -11.65 -0.03 -7.87
CA PRO A 96 -12.63 -0.96 -8.40
C PRO A 96 -13.91 -0.98 -7.55
N TYR A 97 -15.00 -1.47 -8.14
CA TYR A 97 -16.17 -1.91 -7.36
C TYR A 97 -15.87 -3.25 -6.67
N SER A 98 -16.31 -3.41 -5.42
CA SER A 98 -16.35 -4.70 -4.74
C SER A 98 -17.68 -4.87 -4.00
N PRO A 99 -18.31 -6.07 -4.05
CA PRO A 99 -19.49 -6.40 -3.25
C PRO A 99 -19.16 -6.80 -1.80
N GLU A 100 -17.92 -6.59 -1.36
CA GLU A 100 -17.52 -6.85 0.03
C GLU A 100 -18.30 -5.98 1.02
N ASN A 101 -18.57 -6.51 2.21
CA ASN A 101 -19.23 -5.76 3.26
C ASN A 101 -18.39 -4.54 3.66
N GLU A 102 -19.02 -3.39 3.89
CA GLU A 102 -18.36 -2.12 4.30
C GLU A 102 -17.38 -1.51 3.26
N TYR A 103 -17.32 -2.06 2.05
CA TYR A 103 -16.50 -1.53 0.96
C TYR A 103 -17.03 -0.18 0.47
N GLY A 104 -16.14 0.81 0.31
CA GLY A 104 -16.49 2.18 -0.04
C GLY A 104 -16.85 3.07 1.14
N GLU A 105 -17.02 2.50 2.34
CA GLU A 105 -17.27 3.23 3.58
C GLU A 105 -16.09 3.08 4.56
N LYS A 106 -15.70 1.83 4.85
CA LYS A 106 -14.61 1.54 5.82
C LYS A 106 -13.32 1.15 5.17
N HIS A 107 -13.35 0.51 4.00
CA HIS A 107 -12.16 0.14 3.26
C HIS A 107 -12.34 0.21 1.76
N LEU A 108 -11.21 0.34 1.06
CA LEU A 108 -11.13 0.38 -0.40
C LEU A 108 -9.85 -0.28 -0.89
N TYR A 109 -9.87 -0.75 -2.14
CA TYR A 109 -8.67 -1.08 -2.89
C TYR A 109 -8.26 0.10 -3.75
N LEU A 110 -6.98 0.48 -3.69
CA LEU A 110 -6.38 1.52 -4.52
C LEU A 110 -5.30 0.89 -5.40
N CYS A 111 -5.35 1.16 -6.70
CA CYS A 111 -4.23 0.87 -7.58
C CYS A 111 -3.31 2.08 -7.65
N LEU A 112 -2.10 1.96 -7.11
CA LEU A 112 -1.09 3.00 -7.13
C LEU A 112 0.03 2.65 -8.13
N PRO A 113 0.82 3.62 -8.60
CA PRO A 113 1.97 3.34 -9.44
C PRO A 113 3.03 2.48 -8.71
N ALA A 114 3.52 1.42 -9.36
CA ALA A 114 4.58 0.56 -8.82
C ALA A 114 5.91 1.29 -8.55
N THR A 115 6.12 2.44 -9.18
CA THR A 115 7.27 3.33 -8.94
C THR A 115 7.32 3.82 -7.48
N LEU A 116 6.17 4.01 -6.82
CA LEU A 116 6.10 4.34 -5.38
C LEU A 116 6.56 3.16 -4.51
N ALA A 117 6.19 1.93 -4.87
CA ALA A 117 6.66 0.75 -4.15
C ALA A 117 8.19 0.65 -4.20
N THR A 118 8.77 0.89 -5.39
CA THR A 118 10.23 0.94 -5.58
C THR A 118 10.88 2.04 -4.75
N LEU A 119 10.28 3.24 -4.70
CA LEU A 119 10.76 4.35 -3.88
C LEU A 119 10.83 3.96 -2.39
N PHE A 120 9.76 3.37 -1.85
CA PHE A 120 9.72 2.97 -0.44
C PHE A 120 10.67 1.81 -0.12
N LYS A 121 10.84 0.84 -1.02
CA LYS A 121 11.84 -0.21 -0.86
C LYS A 121 13.26 0.36 -0.82
N LYS A 122 13.59 1.29 -1.73
CA LYS A 122 14.89 1.98 -1.76
C LYS A 122 15.13 2.78 -0.47
N ALA A 123 14.12 3.50 0.00
CA ALA A 123 14.18 4.17 1.28
C ALA A 123 14.43 3.15 2.40
N GLY A 124 13.68 2.04 2.44
CA GLY A 124 13.80 1.01 3.47
C GLY A 124 15.20 0.43 3.55
N SER A 125 15.82 0.12 2.40
CA SER A 125 17.20 -0.34 2.33
C SER A 125 18.21 0.65 2.92
N THR A 126 17.96 1.96 2.83
CA THR A 126 18.83 3.00 3.44
C THR A 126 18.81 2.94 4.97
N TYR A 127 17.69 2.51 5.55
CA TYR A 127 17.49 2.37 7.00
C TYR A 127 17.65 0.91 7.50
N ASN A 128 18.11 -0.01 6.64
CA ASN A 128 18.15 -1.45 6.89
C ASN A 128 16.79 -2.09 7.19
N ILE A 129 15.68 -1.47 6.79
CA ILE A 129 14.32 -1.94 7.03
C ILE A 129 13.81 -2.77 5.85
N ASN A 130 13.23 -3.94 6.13
CA ASN A 130 12.61 -4.77 5.10
C ASN A 130 11.16 -4.34 4.83
N VAL A 131 10.90 -3.74 3.67
CA VAL A 131 9.55 -3.35 3.24
C VAL A 131 8.87 -4.51 2.52
N GLN A 132 7.83 -5.08 3.14
CA GLN A 132 7.05 -6.16 2.54
C GLN A 132 6.23 -5.68 1.34
N GLU A 133 6.07 -6.59 0.38
CA GLU A 133 5.16 -6.40 -0.74
C GLU A 133 3.69 -6.47 -0.31
N THR A 134 2.83 -5.93 -1.18
CA THR A 134 1.39 -6.02 -0.98
C THR A 134 0.91 -7.47 -1.10
N LYS A 135 -0.11 -7.81 -0.32
CA LYS A 135 -0.82 -9.10 -0.41
C LYS A 135 -1.83 -9.13 -1.56
N LEU A 136 -1.72 -8.22 -2.52
CA LEU A 136 -2.64 -8.05 -3.64
C LEU A 136 -1.85 -8.07 -4.95
N ARG A 137 -2.18 -9.00 -5.86
CA ARG A 137 -1.56 -9.06 -7.19
C ARG A 137 -2.25 -8.09 -8.15
N GLY A 138 -1.44 -7.36 -8.90
CA GLY A 138 -1.85 -6.54 -10.04
C GLY A 138 -1.06 -6.87 -11.31
N LYS A 139 -1.39 -6.16 -12.38
CA LYS A 139 -0.64 -6.17 -13.65
C LYS A 139 0.72 -5.46 -13.47
N PRO A 140 1.70 -5.67 -14.37
CA PRO A 140 2.95 -4.93 -14.32
C PRO A 140 2.71 -3.41 -14.28
N GLY A 141 3.38 -2.71 -13.37
CA GLY A 141 3.20 -1.28 -13.14
C GLY A 141 2.14 -0.92 -12.08
N GLU A 142 1.33 -1.89 -11.66
CA GLU A 142 0.31 -1.70 -10.62
C GLU A 142 0.82 -2.08 -9.23
N TRP A 143 0.50 -1.26 -8.25
CA TRP A 143 0.75 -1.53 -6.84
C TRP A 143 -0.54 -1.36 -6.04
N TRP A 144 -1.18 -2.48 -5.74
CA TRP A 144 -2.47 -2.49 -5.08
C TRP A 144 -2.34 -2.35 -3.57
N LYS A 145 -3.10 -1.45 -2.97
CA LYS A 145 -3.16 -1.23 -1.53
C LYS A 145 -4.59 -1.25 -1.03
N THR A 146 -4.79 -1.86 0.14
CA THR A 146 -6.01 -1.64 0.91
C THR A 146 -5.80 -0.42 1.80
N THR A 147 -6.75 0.50 1.75
CA THR A 147 -6.86 1.63 2.67
C THR A 147 -8.06 1.42 3.56
N TYR A 148 -7.99 1.93 4.79
CA TYR A 148 -9.06 1.88 5.77
C TYR A 148 -9.45 3.30 6.20
N ASP A 149 -10.53 3.43 6.96
CA ASP A 149 -10.99 4.68 7.56
C ASP A 149 -11.22 5.79 6.53
N ILE A 150 -11.92 5.44 5.44
CA ILE A 150 -12.12 6.32 4.29
C ILE A 150 -12.97 7.53 4.66
N GLY A 151 -14.08 7.33 5.39
CA GLY A 151 -14.98 8.42 5.75
C GLY A 151 -15.46 9.23 4.53
N ASN A 152 -15.72 10.52 4.74
CA ASN A 152 -16.26 11.44 3.72
C ASN A 152 -15.15 12.25 3.04
N VAL A 153 -14.14 11.58 2.48
CA VAL A 153 -12.98 12.24 1.83
C VAL A 153 -13.15 12.52 0.34
N PHE A 154 -14.21 12.00 -0.28
CA PHE A 154 -14.44 12.10 -1.72
C PHE A 154 -15.33 13.28 -2.09
N GLN A 155 -14.97 13.95 -3.19
CA GLN A 155 -15.69 15.08 -3.75
C GLN A 155 -15.60 15.09 -5.29
N VAL A 156 -16.53 15.81 -5.91
CA VAL A 156 -16.52 16.12 -7.35
C VAL A 156 -16.36 17.63 -7.51
N ILE A 157 -15.50 18.03 -8.43
CA ILE A 157 -15.33 19.43 -8.81
C ILE A 157 -16.07 19.67 -10.12
N ASP A 158 -16.96 20.66 -10.14
CA ASP A 158 -17.66 21.07 -11.35
C ASP A 158 -16.84 22.02 -12.24
N LYS A 159 -17.41 22.43 -13.38
CA LYS A 159 -16.76 23.35 -14.32
C LYS A 159 -16.51 24.76 -13.74
N ASN A 160 -17.21 25.12 -12.67
CA ASN A 160 -17.06 26.39 -11.96
C ASN A 160 -16.12 26.28 -10.76
N LEU A 161 -15.37 25.17 -10.65
CA LEU A 161 -14.46 24.86 -9.54
C LEU A 161 -15.17 24.70 -8.19
N LYS A 162 -16.49 24.46 -8.19
CA LYS A 162 -17.22 24.18 -6.96
C LYS A 162 -17.00 22.73 -6.56
N SER A 163 -16.51 22.54 -5.33
CA SER A 163 -16.36 21.21 -4.74
C SER A 163 -17.66 20.77 -4.08
N THR A 164 -18.11 19.55 -4.38
CA THR A 164 -19.27 18.91 -3.77
C THR A 164 -18.87 17.55 -3.18
N PRO A 165 -19.04 17.33 -1.86
CA PRO A 165 -18.81 16.02 -1.26
C PRO A 165 -19.72 14.95 -1.86
N VAL A 166 -19.20 13.74 -2.01
CA VAL A 166 -19.96 12.60 -2.55
C VAL A 166 -19.68 11.32 -1.78
N SER A 167 -20.69 10.46 -1.72
CA SER A 167 -20.61 9.13 -1.14
C SER A 167 -20.11 8.13 -2.18
N LEU A 168 -18.90 7.60 -1.98
CA LEU A 168 -18.32 6.65 -2.93
C LEU A 168 -19.09 5.33 -2.95
N ILE A 169 -19.56 4.87 -1.78
CA ILE A 169 -20.37 3.67 -1.65
C ILE A 169 -21.67 3.79 -2.45
N ASP A 170 -22.35 4.94 -2.42
CA ASP A 170 -23.59 5.13 -3.17
C ASP A 170 -23.34 5.11 -4.69
N ILE A 171 -22.29 5.79 -5.15
CA ILE A 171 -21.87 5.80 -6.56
C ILE A 171 -21.60 4.38 -7.06
N MET A 172 -20.79 3.61 -6.32
CA MET A 172 -20.40 2.26 -6.69
C MET A 172 -21.57 1.28 -6.59
N ASN A 173 -22.44 1.42 -5.60
CA ASN A 173 -23.63 0.58 -5.45
C ASN A 173 -24.66 0.82 -6.54
N TYR A 174 -24.81 2.06 -6.99
CA TYR A 174 -25.69 2.41 -8.09
C TYR A 174 -25.15 1.88 -9.43
N THR A 175 -23.87 2.10 -9.71
CA THR A 175 -23.28 1.79 -11.02
C THR A 175 -22.79 0.35 -11.16
N LYS A 176 -22.53 -0.34 -10.04
CA LYS A 176 -21.86 -1.65 -9.99
C LYS A 176 -20.50 -1.67 -10.71
N LYS A 177 -19.83 -0.51 -10.75
CA LYS A 177 -18.58 -0.29 -11.47
C LYS A 177 -17.63 0.58 -10.64
N GLY A 178 -16.36 0.58 -11.02
CA GLY A 178 -15.32 1.34 -10.32
C GLY A 178 -15.32 2.82 -10.70
N VAL A 179 -14.41 3.56 -10.08
CA VAL A 179 -14.16 4.98 -10.33
C VAL A 179 -12.69 5.25 -10.59
N ARG A 180 -12.41 6.40 -11.19
CA ARG A 180 -11.08 7.02 -11.20
C ARG A 180 -11.11 8.30 -10.37
N ALA A 181 -10.04 8.53 -9.61
CA ALA A 181 -9.94 9.72 -8.78
C ALA A 181 -8.49 10.22 -8.70
N ASN A 182 -8.34 11.53 -8.55
CA ASN A 182 -7.09 12.13 -8.13
C ASN A 182 -7.08 12.18 -6.61
N LEU A 183 -6.05 11.63 -5.97
CA LEU A 183 -5.99 11.47 -4.51
C LEU A 183 -4.85 12.27 -3.92
N ARG A 184 -5.10 12.94 -2.80
CA ARG A 184 -4.04 13.39 -1.88
C ARG A 184 -3.85 12.31 -0.84
N LEU A 185 -2.65 11.73 -0.81
CA LEU A 185 -2.33 10.57 0.01
C LEU A 185 -1.29 10.90 1.07
N GLU A 186 -1.43 10.25 2.22
CA GLU A 186 -0.43 10.18 3.28
C GLU A 186 -0.01 8.71 3.45
N PHE A 187 1.29 8.48 3.62
CA PHE A 187 1.84 7.14 3.78
C PHE A 187 2.48 6.94 5.15
N PHE A 188 2.32 5.75 5.69
CA PHE A 188 2.92 5.33 6.95
C PHE A 188 3.58 3.97 6.78
N SER A 189 4.62 3.70 7.54
CA SER A 189 5.08 2.34 7.77
C SER A 189 4.44 1.78 9.04
N ARG A 190 4.17 0.47 9.03
CA ARG A 190 3.74 -0.28 10.20
C ARG A 190 4.56 -1.54 10.34
N ALA A 191 5.12 -1.74 11.53
CA ALA A 191 5.71 -3.01 11.93
C ALA A 191 4.76 -3.74 12.89
N VAL A 192 4.74 -5.06 12.80
CA VAL A 192 4.06 -5.93 13.76
C VAL A 192 5.11 -6.86 14.34
N VAL A 193 5.39 -6.70 15.64
CA VAL A 193 6.39 -7.52 16.33
C VAL A 193 5.66 -8.48 17.25
N GLU A 194 5.90 -9.78 17.06
CA GLU A 194 5.31 -10.84 17.88
C GLU A 194 6.29 -11.29 18.96
N GLY A 195 5.79 -11.45 20.19
CA GLY A 195 6.57 -11.95 21.32
C GLY A 195 7.19 -10.83 22.17
N PRO A 196 8.19 -11.15 23.00
CA PRO A 196 8.72 -10.20 23.99
C PRO A 196 9.64 -9.13 23.40
N ARG A 197 9.95 -9.20 22.11
CA ARG A 197 10.91 -8.31 21.45
C ARG A 197 10.30 -6.93 21.20
N ASN A 198 11.16 -5.91 21.22
CA ASN A 198 10.83 -4.59 20.72
C ASN A 198 11.13 -4.50 19.23
N PHE A 199 10.69 -3.41 18.59
CA PHE A 199 11.06 -3.11 17.22
C PHE A 199 12.58 -2.99 17.10
N ASP A 200 13.12 -3.64 16.07
CA ASP A 200 14.49 -3.52 15.62
C ASP A 200 14.50 -3.22 14.11
N ASN A 201 15.67 -2.84 13.59
CA ASN A 201 15.79 -2.49 12.17
C ASN A 201 15.60 -3.71 11.25
N ASN A 202 15.66 -4.94 11.76
CA ASN A 202 15.43 -6.15 10.97
C ASN A 202 13.94 -6.49 10.84
N ALA A 203 13.06 -5.77 11.53
CA ALA A 203 11.63 -6.02 11.49
C ALA A 203 11.05 -5.74 10.10
N GLU A 204 10.17 -6.64 9.66
CA GLU A 204 9.43 -6.47 8.41
C GLU A 204 8.31 -5.44 8.60
N ILE A 205 8.26 -4.46 7.71
CA ILE A 205 7.23 -3.42 7.74
C ILE A 205 6.30 -3.51 6.54
N SER A 206 5.07 -3.07 6.73
CA SER A 206 4.09 -2.85 5.66
C SER A 206 3.86 -1.35 5.48
N ILE A 207 3.76 -0.90 4.23
CA ILE A 207 3.31 0.47 3.93
C ILE A 207 1.79 0.53 4.05
N ILE A 208 1.28 1.51 4.76
CA ILE A 208 -0.14 1.86 4.88
C ILE A 208 -0.34 3.17 4.12
N VAL A 209 -1.49 3.28 3.46
CA VAL A 209 -1.91 4.48 2.75
C VAL A 209 -3.19 5.00 3.39
N ARG A 210 -3.27 6.31 3.55
CA ARG A 210 -4.45 7.04 3.99
C ARG A 210 -4.84 8.07 2.93
N ILE A 211 -6.12 8.12 2.61
CA ILE A 211 -6.68 9.15 1.72
C ILE A 211 -7.00 10.38 2.57
N LEU A 212 -6.42 11.53 2.22
CA LEU A 212 -6.74 12.81 2.85
C LEU A 212 -7.87 13.53 2.09
N ALA A 213 -7.83 13.45 0.76
CA ALA A 213 -8.86 13.98 -0.12
C ALA A 213 -8.87 13.19 -1.42
N GLY A 214 -10.05 12.95 -2.00
CA GLY A 214 -10.22 12.29 -3.29
C GLY A 214 -11.13 13.10 -4.20
N PHE A 215 -10.69 13.35 -5.43
CA PHE A 215 -11.44 14.07 -6.45
C PHE A 215 -11.85 13.10 -7.54
N ILE A 216 -13.12 12.72 -7.60
CA ILE A 216 -13.61 11.76 -8.59
C ILE A 216 -13.58 12.41 -9.98
N THR A 217 -12.86 11.77 -10.91
CA THR A 217 -12.70 12.23 -12.29
C THR A 217 -13.51 11.40 -13.28
N SER A 218 -13.85 10.15 -12.93
CA SER A 218 -14.68 9.28 -13.76
C SER A 218 -15.45 8.27 -12.91
N ILE A 219 -16.68 7.95 -13.33
CA ILE A 219 -17.59 7.00 -12.69
C ILE A 219 -18.00 5.97 -13.74
N GLY A 220 -18.25 4.72 -13.31
CA GLY A 220 -18.75 3.70 -14.23
C GLY A 220 -17.65 3.03 -15.04
N VAL A 221 -16.42 3.03 -14.52
CA VAL A 221 -15.24 2.47 -15.17
C VAL A 221 -15.20 0.96 -14.88
N ASP A 222 -15.06 0.16 -15.93
CA ASP A 222 -14.89 -1.29 -15.77
C ASP A 222 -13.45 -1.58 -15.34
N ILE A 223 -13.30 -2.01 -14.09
CA ILE A 223 -12.00 -2.19 -13.43
C ILE A 223 -12.03 -3.54 -12.72
N GLU A 224 -11.10 -4.41 -13.09
CA GLU A 224 -10.90 -5.69 -12.40
C GLU A 224 -10.35 -5.44 -10.98
N ARG A 225 -10.91 -6.18 -10.01
CA ARG A 225 -10.42 -6.16 -8.64
C ARG A 225 -9.04 -6.82 -8.53
N PRO A 226 -8.20 -6.41 -7.58
CA PRO A 226 -6.96 -7.13 -7.31
C PRO A 226 -7.24 -8.54 -6.80
N VAL A 227 -6.33 -9.47 -7.10
CA VAL A 227 -6.42 -10.85 -6.61
C VAL A 227 -5.56 -10.98 -5.35
N PRO A 228 -6.10 -11.45 -4.22
CA PRO A 228 -5.29 -11.72 -3.03
C PRO A 228 -4.14 -12.69 -3.31
N CYS A 229 -2.95 -12.35 -2.82
CA CYS A 229 -1.79 -13.24 -2.78
C CYS A 229 -2.08 -14.38 -1.80
N GLY A 230 -2.33 -15.57 -2.35
CA GLY A 230 -2.71 -16.75 -1.59
C GLY A 230 -4.21 -16.98 -1.67
N SER A 231 -4.60 -18.06 -2.35
CA SER A 231 -5.99 -18.51 -2.33
C SER A 231 -6.31 -18.99 -0.91
N ILE A 232 -7.11 -18.23 -0.16
CA ILE A 232 -7.89 -18.83 0.91
C ILE A 232 -8.97 -19.64 0.19
N ARG A 233 -8.66 -20.89 -0.17
CA ARG A 233 -9.70 -21.83 -0.60
C ARG A 233 -10.69 -21.89 0.55
N GLY A 234 -11.93 -21.44 0.32
CA GLY A 234 -13.00 -21.67 1.28
C GLY A 234 -13.04 -23.15 1.59
N LYS A 235 -13.13 -23.52 2.88
CA LYS A 235 -13.45 -24.90 3.21
C LYS A 235 -14.85 -25.18 2.63
N PRO A 236 -15.03 -26.20 1.78
CA PRO A 236 -16.34 -26.53 1.27
C PRO A 236 -17.28 -26.78 2.45
N LEU A 237 -18.48 -26.21 2.39
CA LEU A 237 -19.54 -26.49 3.33
C LEU A 237 -20.21 -27.82 2.94
N PRO A 238 -20.89 -28.52 3.87
CA PRO A 238 -21.61 -29.76 3.54
C PRO A 238 -22.61 -29.60 2.38
N LYS A 239 -23.21 -28.42 2.24
CA LYS A 239 -24.13 -28.07 1.13
C LYS A 239 -23.45 -27.95 -0.24
N ASP A 240 -22.12 -27.86 -0.28
CA ASP A 240 -21.33 -27.80 -1.51
C ASP A 240 -20.98 -29.21 -2.03
N THR A 241 -21.48 -30.26 -1.37
CA THR A 241 -21.33 -31.66 -1.82
C THR A 241 -22.15 -31.87 -3.10
N ALA A 242 -21.48 -32.24 -4.18
CA ALA A 242 -22.14 -32.63 -5.43
C ALA A 242 -22.97 -33.91 -5.22
N SER A 243 -24.08 -34.05 -5.96
CA SER A 243 -24.85 -35.30 -5.95
C SER A 243 -24.08 -36.44 -6.60
N ASP A 244 -24.42 -37.68 -6.23
CA ASP A 244 -23.80 -38.89 -6.79
C ASP A 244 -23.93 -38.97 -8.31
N ASP A 245 -25.03 -38.46 -8.87
CA ASP A 245 -25.24 -38.38 -10.32
C ASP A 245 -24.19 -37.50 -11.02
N ILE A 246 -23.86 -36.35 -10.43
CA ILE A 246 -22.82 -35.45 -10.95
C ILE A 246 -21.45 -36.12 -10.85
N ILE A 247 -21.15 -36.79 -9.73
CA ILE A 247 -19.89 -37.53 -9.55
C ILE A 247 -19.76 -38.64 -10.61
N LYS A 248 -20.84 -39.38 -10.87
CA LYS A 248 -20.89 -40.44 -11.88
C LYS A 248 -20.65 -39.90 -13.29
N ILE A 249 -21.25 -38.76 -13.63
CA ILE A 249 -21.01 -38.08 -14.93
C ILE A 249 -19.54 -37.66 -15.04
N LEU A 250 -19.00 -36.98 -14.03
CA LEU A 250 -17.61 -36.50 -14.05
C LEU A 250 -16.58 -37.63 -14.10
N SER A 251 -16.89 -38.79 -13.54
CA SER A 251 -16.01 -39.97 -13.60
C SER A 251 -15.72 -40.47 -15.03
N GLN A 252 -16.58 -40.12 -15.99
CA GLN A 252 -16.45 -40.46 -17.41
C GLN A 252 -15.47 -39.54 -18.16
N PHE A 253 -15.12 -38.39 -17.59
CA PHE A 253 -14.26 -37.37 -18.21
C PHE A 253 -12.79 -37.45 -17.76
N LYS A 254 -12.32 -38.60 -17.22
CA LYS A 254 -10.91 -38.74 -16.82
C LYS A 254 -9.97 -38.43 -18.00
N PRO A 255 -8.98 -37.53 -17.84
CA PRO A 255 -8.06 -37.18 -18.92
C PRO A 255 -7.19 -38.39 -19.32
N ARG A 256 -6.92 -38.50 -20.63
CA ARG A 256 -6.21 -39.62 -21.30
C ARG A 256 -4.75 -39.84 -20.84
N SER A 257 -4.18 -39.02 -19.96
CA SER A 257 -2.75 -39.04 -19.61
C SER A 257 -2.37 -39.92 -18.41
N GLN A 258 -3.10 -41.02 -18.15
CA GLN A 258 -2.72 -42.04 -17.16
C GLN A 258 -2.89 -43.47 -17.71
N LYS A 259 -2.47 -43.70 -18.96
CA LYS A 259 -2.29 -45.05 -19.52
C LYS A 259 -0.92 -45.17 -20.17
N GLU A 260 0.13 -45.11 -19.37
CA GLU A 260 1.46 -45.59 -19.73
C GLU A 260 2.27 -45.68 -18.42
N ASN A 261 2.12 -46.80 -17.71
CA ASN A 261 3.09 -47.38 -16.75
C ASN A 261 2.56 -48.68 -16.13
N LEU A 262 1.87 -49.49 -16.93
CA LEU A 262 1.54 -50.87 -16.58
C LEU A 262 1.68 -51.67 -17.87
N ASN A 263 2.92 -52.03 -18.21
CA ASN A 263 3.28 -53.26 -18.91
C ASN A 263 4.80 -53.34 -19.07
N GLY A 264 5.42 -54.09 -18.15
CA GLY A 264 6.81 -54.50 -18.19
C GLY A 264 7.02 -55.60 -17.14
N THR A 265 6.61 -56.83 -17.49
CA THR A 265 7.25 -58.13 -17.13
C THR A 265 8.38 -58.04 -16.09
N GLY A 266 8.35 -58.61 -14.89
CA GLY A 266 7.84 -59.90 -14.45
C GLY A 266 9.01 -60.86 -14.21
N ILE A 267 9.41 -61.09 -12.94
CA ILE A 267 10.05 -62.34 -12.44
C ILE A 267 9.68 -62.51 -10.94
N PRO A 268 9.20 -63.70 -10.49
CA PRO A 268 8.89 -63.99 -9.09
C PRO A 268 9.92 -64.93 -8.44
N CYS A 269 10.32 -64.67 -7.18
CA CYS A 269 10.94 -65.65 -6.26
C CYS A 269 10.55 -65.24 -4.83
N MET A 270 9.58 -65.89 -4.17
CA MET A 270 9.74 -67.00 -3.21
C MET A 270 10.40 -66.61 -1.87
N SER A 271 9.52 -66.50 -0.86
CA SER A 271 9.60 -67.03 0.52
C SER A 271 10.82 -66.75 1.41
N GLY A 272 10.54 -66.20 2.60
CA GLY A 272 11.39 -66.28 3.78
C GLY A 272 10.71 -65.66 4.99
N SER A 273 10.28 -66.52 5.92
CA SER A 273 9.61 -66.26 7.20
C SER A 273 10.56 -65.66 8.26
N ASP A 274 10.00 -65.46 9.46
CA ASP A 274 10.64 -65.25 10.78
C ASP A 274 10.74 -63.77 11.18
N SER A 275 9.85 -63.26 12.04
CA SER A 275 9.63 -63.49 13.49
C SER A 275 10.40 -62.49 14.36
N ASP A 276 9.74 -62.16 15.47
CA ASP A 276 10.24 -61.55 16.71
C ASP A 276 10.35 -60.01 16.70
N ASP A 277 9.41 -59.26 17.31
CA ASP A 277 9.00 -59.18 18.73
C ASP A 277 9.95 -58.30 19.58
N TYR A 278 9.34 -57.63 20.57
CA TYR A 278 9.86 -56.77 21.65
C TYR A 278 9.31 -55.32 21.72
N SER A 279 8.18 -55.20 22.45
CA SER A 279 8.11 -54.59 23.81
C SER A 279 8.71 -53.18 24.00
N GLN A 280 7.92 -52.12 24.23
CA GLN A 280 7.17 -51.74 25.46
C GLN A 280 7.89 -50.71 26.37
N PHE A 281 7.19 -49.57 26.57
CA PHE A 281 7.12 -48.70 27.78
C PHE A 281 8.25 -47.66 28.09
N PRO A 282 8.02 -46.64 28.97
CA PRO A 282 7.22 -45.42 28.78
C PRO A 282 7.97 -44.14 29.31
N PRO A 283 7.32 -42.96 29.50
CA PRO A 283 8.02 -41.69 29.76
C PRO A 283 8.12 -41.32 31.25
N ASN A 284 8.99 -40.35 31.58
CA ASN A 284 8.91 -39.33 32.65
C ASN A 284 10.28 -38.62 32.81
N PRO A 285 10.38 -37.48 33.53
CA PRO A 285 9.38 -36.75 34.32
C PRO A 285 9.02 -35.33 33.81
#